data_AF-A0A4R0QRH6-F1
#
_entry.id   AF-A0A4R0QRH6-F1
#
_cell.length_a   1.000
_cell.length_b   1.000
_cell.length_c   1.000
_cell.angle_alpha   90.00
_cell.angle_beta   90.00
_cell.angle_gamma   90.00
#
_symmetry.space_group_name_H-M   'P 1'
#
loop_
_entity.id
_entity.type
_entity.pdbx_description
1 polymer ?
#
loop_
_entity_poly.entity_id
_entity_poly.type
_entity_poly.pdbx_seq_one_letter_code
_entity_poly.pdbx_strand_id
1 'polypeptide(L)'
;MSNSYTEEDRKEIANIEYQDYTNSDARNHHNVTFGEKNTTLGTLDKVVNDEKTGLKMYVVKSDDQHYTVLYRGSEAPPKHGSWVDWVDNDIPMAQRIMSGQKGVTPQISQAADELQKLMKEHPDASFDVYGHSLGSMCAQYAAAKVTNPSRINGVYAYEGPNIYPTLTKDEKHNVLRLRGKIHNYVDPKDAVPLGYSSRLGMVGRMHKVNSKWASPIDQHMWGGYQWQDDGGLAETKPNLNEMKAAFSYYRSQHPKFSKSASGKLILDYVQAQYLSDALVADASSAETDIENLRNRELNDLEQQLSQAIATIKSNLYTLSSDEIDAVISAHGLTISKLKEKLQSTSQTAIDKASSISGDFEELRETINTGMNKAMETDSKLASGMDEFMDSYDLMMLMPPLN
;
A
#
# COMPACT_ATOMS: atom_id res chain seq x y z
N MET A 1 -18.44 1.61 -14.87
CA MET A 1 -17.26 2.46 -14.64
C MET A 1 -16.70 1.98 -13.32
N SER A 2 -15.56 1.29 -13.29
CA SER A 2 -14.91 1.00 -12.01
C SER A 2 -14.40 2.33 -11.48
N ASN A 3 -14.93 2.80 -10.36
CA ASN A 3 -14.28 3.89 -9.65
C ASN A 3 -12.90 3.37 -9.26
N SER A 4 -11.85 3.89 -9.90
CA SER A 4 -10.48 3.58 -9.52
C SER A 4 -10.24 4.18 -8.14
N TYR A 5 -10.14 3.34 -7.12
CA TYR A 5 -9.74 3.79 -5.79
C TYR A 5 -8.30 4.32 -5.83
N THR A 6 -8.04 5.40 -5.11
CA THR A 6 -6.68 5.89 -4.83
C THR A 6 -6.01 5.02 -3.77
N GLU A 7 -4.72 5.22 -3.51
CA GLU A 7 -4.04 4.50 -2.42
C GLU A 7 -4.62 4.89 -1.05
N GLU A 8 -5.01 6.15 -0.88
CA GLU A 8 -5.68 6.63 0.33
C GLU A 8 -7.07 6.00 0.49
N ASP A 9 -7.86 5.91 -0.59
CA ASP A 9 -9.17 5.23 -0.58
C ASP A 9 -9.02 3.77 -0.14
N ARG A 10 -8.02 3.05 -0.68
CA ARG A 10 -7.74 1.65 -0.30
C ARG A 10 -7.40 1.51 1.18
N LYS A 11 -6.63 2.45 1.73
CA LYS A 11 -6.34 2.50 3.17
C LYS A 11 -7.59 2.78 4.00
N GLU A 12 -8.44 3.70 3.57
CA GLU A 12 -9.71 3.98 4.25
C GLU A 12 -10.67 2.79 4.20
N ILE A 13 -10.68 2.03 3.10
CA ILE A 13 -11.41 0.77 2.99
C ILE A 13 -10.85 -0.25 3.98
N ALA A 14 -9.53 -0.42 4.07
CA ALA A 14 -8.91 -1.33 5.04
C ALA A 14 -9.31 -0.98 6.48
N ASN A 15 -9.35 0.31 6.83
CA ASN A 15 -9.73 0.79 8.16
C ASN A 15 -11.17 0.39 8.58
N ILE A 16 -12.05 0.03 7.63
CA ILE A 16 -13.39 -0.51 7.94
C ILE A 16 -13.30 -1.79 8.77
N GLU A 17 -12.21 -2.57 8.66
CA GLU A 17 -12.04 -3.81 9.42
C GLU A 17 -12.13 -3.61 10.95
N TYR A 18 -11.87 -2.39 11.43
CA TYR A 18 -11.95 -2.01 12.84
C TYR A 18 -13.33 -1.49 13.29
N GLN A 19 -14.31 -1.42 12.39
CA GLN A 19 -15.70 -1.15 12.77
C GLN A 19 -16.28 -2.32 13.56
N ASP A 20 -17.34 -2.08 14.33
CA ASP A 20 -17.97 -3.11 15.17
C ASP A 20 -19.26 -3.63 14.54
N TYR A 21 -19.18 -4.09 13.29
CA TYR A 21 -20.31 -4.67 12.59
C TYR A 21 -20.74 -6.02 13.16
N THR A 22 -22.05 -6.26 13.17
CA THR A 22 -22.67 -7.45 13.73
C THR A 22 -23.44 -8.26 12.67
N ASN A 23 -23.79 -9.51 13.03
CA ASN A 23 -24.73 -10.31 12.23
C ASN A 23 -26.12 -9.67 12.08
N SER A 24 -26.48 -8.70 12.91
CA SER A 24 -27.71 -7.93 12.70
C SER A 24 -27.54 -6.94 11.55
N ASP A 25 -26.39 -6.28 11.46
CA ASP A 25 -26.09 -5.32 10.39
C ASP A 25 -26.05 -6.00 9.03
N ALA A 26 -25.45 -7.18 8.94
CA ALA A 26 -25.44 -7.99 7.72
C ALA A 26 -26.86 -8.39 7.28
N ARG A 27 -27.70 -8.86 8.21
CA ARG A 27 -29.11 -9.21 7.91
C ARG A 27 -29.93 -8.02 7.42
N ASN A 28 -29.56 -6.82 7.85
CA ASN A 28 -30.21 -5.57 7.45
C ASN A 28 -29.55 -4.91 6.24
N HIS A 29 -28.56 -5.54 5.60
CA HIS A 29 -27.79 -4.99 4.48
C HIS A 29 -27.26 -3.58 4.78
N HIS A 30 -26.65 -3.40 5.95
CA HIS A 30 -26.13 -2.11 6.41
C HIS A 30 -25.21 -1.48 5.35
N ASN A 31 -25.39 -0.19 5.08
CA ASN A 31 -24.56 0.52 4.10
C ASN A 31 -23.16 0.78 4.68
N VAL A 32 -22.13 0.29 4.00
CA VAL A 32 -20.73 0.45 4.40
C VAL A 32 -20.12 1.59 3.58
N THR A 33 -19.53 2.56 4.28
CA THR A 33 -18.93 3.76 3.69
C THR A 33 -17.49 3.96 4.16
N PHE A 34 -16.69 4.67 3.38
CA PHE A 34 -15.30 5.00 3.71
C PHE A 34 -14.96 6.47 3.40
N GLY A 35 -13.86 6.94 3.99
CA GLY A 35 -13.31 8.29 3.80
C GLY A 35 -14.19 9.40 4.36
N GLU A 36 -13.65 10.62 4.40
CA GLU A 36 -14.33 11.79 4.98
C GLU A 36 -15.64 12.16 4.25
N LYS A 37 -15.72 11.83 2.96
CA LYS A 37 -16.90 12.08 2.11
C LYS A 37 -18.00 11.03 2.29
N ASN A 38 -17.80 10.01 3.13
CA ASN A 38 -18.71 8.86 3.31
C ASN A 38 -19.06 8.19 1.96
N THR A 39 -18.05 7.96 1.13
CA THR A 39 -18.22 7.26 -0.15
C THR A 39 -18.73 5.84 0.12
N THR A 40 -19.76 5.40 -0.60
CA THR A 40 -20.32 4.05 -0.41
C THR A 40 -19.42 2.99 -1.03
N LEU A 41 -19.03 2.00 -0.22
CA LEU A 41 -18.35 0.79 -0.66
C LEU A 41 -19.35 -0.27 -1.13
N GLY A 42 -20.47 -0.42 -0.41
CA GLY A 42 -21.49 -1.42 -0.70
C GLY A 42 -22.35 -1.72 0.53
N THR A 43 -23.04 -2.85 0.53
CA THR A 43 -23.82 -3.32 1.69
C THR A 43 -23.13 -4.49 2.37
N LEU A 44 -23.15 -4.51 3.70
CA LEU A 44 -22.62 -5.61 4.49
C LEU A 44 -23.42 -6.90 4.22
N ASP A 45 -22.72 -7.93 3.73
CA ASP A 45 -23.29 -9.21 3.31
C ASP A 45 -23.07 -10.30 4.37
N LYS A 46 -21.89 -10.31 5.00
CA LYS A 46 -21.53 -11.32 6.00
C LYS A 46 -20.59 -10.76 7.07
N VAL A 47 -20.79 -11.24 8.30
CA VAL A 47 -19.88 -11.03 9.43
C VAL A 47 -19.44 -12.41 9.96
N VAL A 48 -18.13 -12.59 10.12
CA VAL A 48 -17.54 -13.72 10.84
C VAL A 48 -16.89 -13.17 12.11
N ASN A 49 -17.24 -13.75 13.25
CA ASN A 49 -16.63 -13.44 14.54
C ASN A 49 -16.50 -14.78 15.30
N ASP A 50 -15.36 -15.44 15.15
CA ASP A 50 -15.07 -16.74 15.76
C ASP A 50 -14.13 -16.56 16.97
N GLU A 51 -14.70 -16.67 18.16
CA GLU A 51 -13.95 -16.54 19.42
C GLU A 51 -12.89 -17.63 19.61
N LYS A 52 -13.00 -18.79 18.94
CA LYS A 52 -12.04 -19.90 19.13
C LYS A 52 -10.74 -19.66 18.39
N THR A 53 -10.82 -19.07 17.21
CA THR A 53 -9.65 -18.78 16.37
C THR A 53 -9.20 -17.34 16.52
N GLY A 54 -10.10 -16.43 16.91
CA GLY A 54 -9.90 -14.99 16.90
C GLY A 54 -10.27 -14.33 15.57
N LEU A 55 -10.79 -15.08 14.58
CA LEU A 55 -11.12 -14.51 13.28
C LEU A 55 -12.29 -13.53 13.36
N LYS A 56 -12.02 -12.28 13.00
CA LYS A 56 -13.02 -11.27 12.68
C LYS A 56 -12.88 -10.86 11.22
N MET A 57 -13.97 -11.01 10.46
CA MET A 57 -13.99 -10.74 9.02
C MET A 57 -15.33 -10.15 8.60
N TYR A 58 -15.28 -9.20 7.68
CA TYR A 58 -16.47 -8.62 7.04
C TYR A 58 -16.44 -8.88 5.54
N VAL A 59 -17.63 -9.12 4.97
CA VAL A 59 -17.83 -9.21 3.53
C VAL A 59 -18.80 -8.10 3.15
N VAL A 60 -18.36 -7.21 2.27
CA VAL A 60 -19.15 -6.13 1.71
C VAL A 60 -19.45 -6.45 0.26
N LYS A 61 -20.71 -6.40 -0.13
CA LYS A 61 -21.14 -6.60 -1.50
C LYS A 61 -21.34 -5.23 -2.15
N SER A 62 -20.49 -4.89 -3.13
CA SER A 62 -20.58 -3.63 -3.88
C SER A 62 -21.63 -3.70 -4.98
N ASP A 63 -21.72 -4.86 -5.66
CA ASP A 63 -22.76 -5.19 -6.63
C ASP A 63 -22.93 -6.72 -6.76
N ASP A 64 -23.73 -7.20 -7.70
CA ASP A 64 -23.99 -8.63 -7.90
C ASP A 64 -22.76 -9.47 -8.32
N GLN A 65 -21.66 -8.84 -8.72
CA GLN A 65 -20.45 -9.49 -9.24
C GLN A 65 -19.18 -9.05 -8.51
N HIS A 66 -19.28 -8.26 -7.44
CA HIS A 66 -18.10 -7.78 -6.72
C HIS A 66 -18.26 -7.76 -5.20
N TYR A 67 -17.28 -8.35 -4.53
CA TYR A 67 -17.22 -8.47 -3.07
C TYR A 67 -15.89 -7.94 -2.53
N THR A 68 -15.95 -7.13 -1.48
CA THR A 68 -14.78 -6.74 -0.69
C THR A 68 -14.73 -7.54 0.60
N VAL A 69 -13.60 -8.19 0.85
CA VAL A 69 -13.33 -8.98 2.05
C VAL A 69 -12.34 -8.25 2.95
N LEU A 70 -12.73 -8.00 4.20
CA LEU A 70 -11.95 -7.26 5.19
C LEU A 70 -11.59 -8.21 6.34
N TYR A 71 -10.30 -8.44 6.58
CA TYR A 71 -9.80 -9.24 7.71
C TYR A 71 -9.27 -8.32 8.80
N ARG A 72 -9.95 -8.30 9.96
CA ARG A 72 -9.54 -7.46 11.09
C ARG A 72 -8.23 -7.97 11.69
N GLY A 73 -7.28 -7.05 11.87
CA GLY A 73 -6.08 -7.28 12.65
C GLY A 73 -6.36 -7.42 14.15
N SER A 74 -5.31 -7.67 14.93
CA SER A 74 -5.40 -7.76 16.39
C SER A 74 -5.89 -6.42 16.97
N GLU A 75 -6.83 -6.47 17.91
CA GLU A 75 -7.19 -5.30 18.72
C GLU A 75 -6.04 -5.06 19.70
N ALA A 76 -5.30 -3.96 19.53
CA ALA A 76 -4.29 -3.57 20.51
C ALA A 76 -4.92 -3.40 21.91
N PRO A 77 -4.13 -3.60 22.98
CA PRO A 77 -4.32 -2.77 24.16
C PRO A 77 -3.13 -1.82 24.42
N PRO A 78 -3.36 -0.76 25.23
CA PRO A 78 -2.61 0.49 25.24
C PRO A 78 -1.35 0.48 26.12
N LYS A 79 -0.42 1.40 25.83
CA LYS A 79 0.84 1.74 26.53
C LYS A 79 2.04 0.79 26.34
N HIS A 80 3.23 1.41 26.36
CA HIS A 80 4.53 0.75 26.25
C HIS A 80 4.65 -0.47 27.18
N GLY A 81 4.95 -1.63 26.59
CA GLY A 81 5.04 -2.92 27.27
C GLY A 81 3.99 -3.95 26.82
N SER A 82 3.00 -3.53 26.04
CA SER A 82 1.85 -4.32 25.57
C SER A 82 2.12 -5.22 24.33
N TRP A 83 3.28 -5.88 24.26
CA TRP A 83 3.53 -6.91 23.23
C TRP A 83 2.81 -8.25 23.54
N VAL A 84 1.85 -8.25 24.47
CA VAL A 84 1.37 -9.44 25.19
C VAL A 84 0.05 -10.01 24.62
N ASP A 85 -0.70 -9.26 23.80
CA ASP A 85 -1.87 -9.81 23.08
C ASP A 85 -1.50 -10.53 21.75
N TRP A 86 -0.20 -10.59 21.43
CA TRP A 86 0.36 -11.35 20.30
C TRP A 86 0.44 -12.88 20.51
N VAL A 87 0.10 -13.39 21.71
CA VAL A 87 0.59 -14.71 22.18
C VAL A 87 0.05 -15.90 21.39
N ASP A 88 -1.20 -15.87 20.93
CA ASP A 88 -1.84 -17.06 20.33
C ASP A 88 -1.67 -17.18 18.82
N ASN A 89 -1.49 -16.05 18.11
CA ASN A 89 -1.38 -16.03 16.64
C ASN A 89 -0.10 -15.33 16.15
N ASP A 90 0.19 -14.11 16.61
CA ASP A 90 1.30 -13.31 16.09
C ASP A 90 2.69 -13.85 16.51
N ILE A 91 2.89 -14.25 17.78
CA ILE A 91 4.16 -14.83 18.25
C ILE A 91 4.45 -16.17 17.55
N PRO A 92 3.52 -17.13 17.47
CA PRO A 92 3.73 -18.36 16.71
C PRO A 92 4.03 -18.08 15.24
N MET A 93 3.35 -17.12 14.61
CA MET A 93 3.65 -16.75 13.23
C MET A 93 5.02 -16.10 13.08
N ALA A 94 5.39 -15.15 13.94
CA ALA A 94 6.70 -14.52 13.93
C ALA A 94 7.81 -15.58 14.09
N GLN A 95 7.65 -16.53 15.01
CA GLN A 95 8.57 -17.65 15.17
C GLN A 95 8.69 -18.51 13.90
N ARG A 96 7.55 -18.84 13.27
CA ARG A 96 7.53 -19.62 12.02
C ARG A 96 8.17 -18.86 10.87
N ILE A 97 7.92 -17.56 10.74
CA ILE A 97 8.51 -16.71 9.71
C ILE A 97 10.02 -16.63 9.90
N MET A 98 10.49 -16.38 11.12
CA MET A 98 11.93 -16.31 11.43
C MET A 98 12.66 -17.65 11.24
N SER A 99 12.00 -18.77 11.54
CA SER A 99 12.58 -20.12 11.41
C SER A 99 12.34 -20.76 10.05
N GLY A 100 11.51 -20.18 9.18
CA GLY A 100 11.05 -20.78 7.94
C GLY A 100 10.15 -22.02 8.13
N GLN A 101 9.58 -22.22 9.32
CA GLN A 101 8.67 -23.33 9.60
C GLN A 101 7.38 -23.17 8.79
N LYS A 102 6.93 -24.28 8.17
CA LYS A 102 5.76 -24.28 7.30
C LYS A 102 4.43 -24.25 8.06
N GLY A 103 3.43 -23.67 7.39
CA GLY A 103 2.04 -23.61 7.84
C GLY A 103 1.73 -22.37 8.70
N VAL A 104 0.44 -22.11 8.88
CA VAL A 104 -0.08 -20.90 9.55
C VAL A 104 -0.88 -21.25 10.81
N THR A 105 -1.31 -20.25 11.56
CA THR A 105 -2.17 -20.45 12.74
C THR A 105 -3.62 -20.76 12.34
N PRO A 106 -4.46 -21.27 13.27
CA PRO A 106 -5.87 -21.56 12.98
C PRO A 106 -6.65 -20.35 12.44
N GLN A 107 -6.40 -19.13 12.95
CA GLN A 107 -7.05 -17.91 12.45
C GLN A 107 -6.77 -17.66 10.97
N ILE A 108 -5.50 -17.69 10.59
CA ILE A 108 -5.07 -17.45 9.21
C ILE A 108 -5.58 -18.56 8.29
N SER A 109 -5.58 -19.82 8.76
CA SER A 109 -6.16 -20.93 7.99
C SER A 109 -7.67 -20.75 7.76
N GLN A 110 -8.42 -20.38 8.81
CA GLN A 110 -9.85 -20.16 8.70
C GLN A 110 -10.19 -18.98 7.78
N ALA A 111 -9.40 -17.90 7.81
CA ALA A 111 -9.56 -16.77 6.91
C ALA A 111 -9.53 -17.20 5.43
N ALA A 112 -8.59 -18.06 5.07
CA ALA A 112 -8.48 -18.63 3.73
C ALA A 112 -9.65 -19.56 3.37
N ASP A 113 -10.12 -20.36 4.34
CA ASP A 113 -11.29 -21.25 4.13
C ASP A 113 -12.58 -20.44 3.92
N GLU A 114 -12.76 -19.33 4.64
CA GLU A 114 -13.92 -18.44 4.48
C GLU A 114 -13.92 -17.72 3.12
N LEU A 115 -12.76 -17.25 2.62
CA LEU A 115 -12.69 -16.70 1.26
C LEU A 115 -12.99 -17.77 0.22
N GLN A 116 -12.40 -18.96 0.32
CA GLN A 116 -12.68 -20.04 -0.62
C GLN A 116 -14.17 -20.45 -0.63
N LYS A 117 -14.79 -20.48 0.55
CA LYS A 117 -16.23 -20.73 0.68
C LYS A 117 -17.04 -19.64 -0.03
N LEU A 118 -16.73 -18.37 0.20
CA LEU A 118 -17.38 -17.25 -0.46
C LEU A 118 -17.21 -17.31 -2.00
N MET A 119 -15.99 -17.61 -2.47
CA MET A 119 -15.71 -17.78 -3.89
C MET A 119 -16.51 -18.94 -4.52
N LYS A 120 -16.80 -20.00 -3.76
CA LYS A 120 -17.61 -21.13 -4.21
C LYS A 120 -19.11 -20.80 -4.22
N GLU A 121 -19.58 -20.03 -3.25
CA GLU A 121 -20.97 -19.57 -3.15
C GLU A 121 -21.32 -18.57 -4.28
N HIS A 122 -20.34 -17.78 -4.73
CA HIS A 122 -20.53 -16.75 -5.76
C HIS A 122 -19.63 -16.98 -6.98
N PRO A 123 -19.83 -18.03 -7.79
CA PRO A 123 -18.86 -18.50 -8.80
C PRO A 123 -18.46 -17.47 -9.86
N ASP A 124 -19.34 -16.51 -10.17
CA ASP A 124 -19.14 -15.48 -11.20
C ASP A 124 -18.62 -14.15 -10.64
N ALA A 125 -18.42 -14.04 -9.32
CA ALA A 125 -17.99 -12.81 -8.68
C ALA A 125 -16.46 -12.64 -8.66
N SER A 126 -16.04 -11.38 -8.61
CA SER A 126 -14.67 -10.94 -8.33
C SER A 126 -14.52 -10.44 -6.88
N PHE A 127 -13.29 -10.44 -6.36
CA PHE A 127 -13.00 -10.12 -4.96
C PHE A 127 -11.83 -9.16 -4.83
N ASP A 128 -12.01 -8.14 -3.99
CA ASP A 128 -10.91 -7.41 -3.38
C ASP A 128 -10.74 -7.84 -1.93
N VAL A 129 -9.49 -8.02 -1.50
CA VAL A 129 -9.16 -8.55 -0.18
C VAL A 129 -8.29 -7.56 0.56
N TYR A 130 -8.64 -7.22 1.79
CA TYR A 130 -7.95 -6.25 2.62
C TYR A 130 -7.61 -6.86 3.98
N GLY A 131 -6.50 -6.40 4.57
CA GLY A 131 -6.18 -6.71 5.95
C GLY A 131 -5.02 -5.88 6.48
N HIS A 132 -5.14 -5.43 7.72
CA HIS A 132 -4.08 -4.70 8.42
C HIS A 132 -3.53 -5.51 9.60
N SER A 133 -2.25 -5.30 9.96
CA SER A 133 -1.60 -5.99 11.08
C SER A 133 -1.69 -7.52 10.91
N LEU A 134 -2.21 -8.27 11.89
CA LEU A 134 -2.50 -9.71 11.76
C LEU A 134 -3.42 -10.04 10.56
N GLY A 135 -4.39 -9.17 10.26
CA GLY A 135 -5.30 -9.29 9.12
C GLY A 135 -4.57 -9.31 7.78
N SER A 136 -3.40 -8.67 7.68
CA SER A 136 -2.55 -8.72 6.50
C SER A 136 -2.06 -10.15 6.20
N MET A 137 -1.75 -10.95 7.24
CA MET A 137 -1.34 -12.35 7.09
C MET A 137 -2.52 -13.22 6.66
N CYS A 138 -3.72 -12.94 7.17
CA CYS A 138 -4.96 -13.54 6.70
C CYS A 138 -5.17 -13.28 5.20
N ALA A 139 -5.04 -12.03 4.75
CA ALA A 139 -5.16 -11.65 3.35
C ALA A 139 -4.11 -12.35 2.47
N GLN A 140 -2.83 -12.33 2.87
CA GLN A 140 -1.74 -13.00 2.17
C GLN A 140 -1.97 -14.51 2.04
N TYR A 141 -2.38 -15.19 3.12
CA TYR A 141 -2.60 -16.64 3.08
C TYR A 141 -3.88 -17.00 2.32
N ALA A 142 -4.94 -16.21 2.45
CA ALA A 142 -6.16 -16.39 1.66
C ALA A 142 -5.83 -16.33 0.16
N ALA A 143 -5.01 -15.36 -0.26
CA ALA A 143 -4.50 -15.26 -1.63
C ALA A 143 -3.67 -16.50 -2.04
N ALA A 144 -2.86 -17.05 -1.14
CA ALA A 144 -2.08 -18.27 -1.41
C ALA A 144 -2.95 -19.53 -1.62
N LYS A 145 -4.17 -19.55 -1.07
CA LYS A 145 -5.10 -20.70 -1.14
C LYS A 145 -6.17 -20.57 -2.21
N VAL A 146 -6.29 -19.44 -2.92
CA VAL A 146 -7.35 -19.30 -3.92
C VAL A 146 -7.16 -20.30 -5.07
N THR A 147 -8.27 -20.90 -5.50
CA THR A 147 -8.28 -21.87 -6.60
C THR A 147 -8.44 -21.20 -7.96
N ASN A 148 -9.00 -19.99 -8.00
CA ASN A 148 -9.14 -19.20 -9.22
C ASN A 148 -8.57 -17.78 -9.04
N PRO A 149 -7.25 -17.61 -9.22
CA PRO A 149 -6.56 -16.32 -9.12
C PRO A 149 -7.13 -15.20 -10.00
N SER A 150 -7.74 -15.53 -11.14
CA SER A 150 -8.28 -14.53 -12.06
C SER A 150 -9.44 -13.72 -11.47
N ARG A 151 -10.12 -14.28 -10.44
CA ARG A 151 -11.24 -13.65 -9.73
C ARG A 151 -10.82 -12.73 -8.59
N ILE A 152 -9.53 -12.69 -8.24
CA ILE A 152 -9.01 -11.71 -7.30
C ILE A 152 -8.63 -10.46 -8.11
N ASN A 153 -9.19 -9.31 -7.76
CA ASN A 153 -8.88 -8.03 -8.37
C ASN A 153 -7.61 -7.46 -7.73
N GLY A 154 -7.62 -7.31 -6.41
CA GLY A 154 -6.47 -6.90 -5.61
C GLY A 154 -6.49 -7.52 -4.20
N VAL A 155 -5.30 -7.58 -3.60
CA VAL A 155 -5.08 -7.92 -2.20
C VAL A 155 -4.24 -6.82 -1.58
N TYR A 156 -4.75 -6.14 -0.57
CA TYR A 156 -4.14 -4.96 0.05
C TYR A 156 -3.85 -5.24 1.51
N ALA A 157 -2.58 -5.49 1.79
CA ALA A 157 -2.05 -5.92 3.08
C ALA A 157 -1.25 -4.76 3.71
N TYR A 158 -1.67 -4.27 4.88
CA TYR A 158 -1.05 -3.12 5.54
C TYR A 158 -0.35 -3.53 6.83
N GLU A 159 0.88 -3.03 7.02
CA GLU A 159 1.61 -3.06 8.28
C GLU A 159 1.65 -4.43 8.98
N GLY A 160 1.83 -5.52 8.22
CA GLY A 160 1.96 -6.82 8.85
C GLY A 160 2.94 -7.77 8.21
N PRO A 161 3.25 -8.88 8.92
CA PRO A 161 4.36 -9.77 8.58
C PRO A 161 4.26 -10.39 7.18
N ASN A 162 5.41 -10.62 6.55
CA ASN A 162 5.51 -11.40 5.32
C ASN A 162 5.47 -12.90 5.63
N ILE A 163 4.39 -13.59 5.23
CA ILE A 163 4.23 -15.03 5.51
C ILE A 163 4.97 -15.94 4.54
N TYR A 164 5.60 -15.39 3.50
CA TYR A 164 6.19 -16.16 2.40
C TYR A 164 7.11 -17.32 2.82
N PRO A 165 7.97 -17.18 3.87
CA PRO A 165 8.78 -18.30 4.35
C PRO A 165 7.98 -19.51 4.86
N THR A 166 6.74 -19.27 5.32
CA THR A 166 5.85 -20.31 5.88
C THR A 166 5.08 -21.08 4.81
N LEU A 167 5.05 -20.57 3.57
CA LEU A 167 4.29 -21.16 2.47
C LEU A 167 4.94 -22.44 1.92
N THR A 168 4.10 -23.39 1.54
CA THR A 168 4.50 -24.54 0.72
C THR A 168 4.84 -24.09 -0.71
N LYS A 169 5.43 -24.99 -1.51
CA LYS A 169 5.77 -24.69 -2.91
C LYS A 169 4.54 -24.33 -3.75
N ASP A 170 3.45 -25.07 -3.57
CA ASP A 170 2.21 -24.83 -4.31
C ASP A 170 1.55 -23.50 -3.91
N GLU A 171 1.62 -23.14 -2.63
CA GLU A 171 1.16 -21.84 -2.13
C GLU A 171 2.01 -20.68 -2.68
N LYS A 172 3.34 -20.85 -2.74
CA LYS A 172 4.24 -19.89 -3.39
C LYS A 172 3.89 -19.68 -4.87
N HIS A 173 3.61 -20.76 -5.59
CA HIS A 173 3.20 -20.71 -6.99
C HIS A 173 1.89 -19.92 -7.16
N ASN A 174 0.90 -20.13 -6.28
CA ASN A 174 -0.34 -19.37 -6.30
C ASN A 174 -0.14 -17.87 -6.06
N VAL A 175 0.64 -17.48 -5.05
CA VAL A 175 0.91 -16.05 -4.80
C VAL A 175 1.73 -15.42 -5.91
N LEU A 176 2.55 -16.19 -6.64
CA LEU A 176 3.29 -15.68 -7.79
C LEU A 176 2.36 -15.29 -8.93
N ARG A 177 1.33 -16.10 -9.22
CA ARG A 177 0.30 -15.79 -10.23
C ARG A 177 -0.49 -14.52 -9.91
N LEU A 178 -0.56 -14.18 -8.62
CA LEU A 178 -1.19 -12.97 -8.10
C LEU A 178 -0.19 -11.86 -7.79
N ARG A 179 1.11 -12.01 -8.10
CA ARG A 179 2.15 -11.12 -7.57
C ARG A 179 1.88 -9.64 -7.88
N GLY A 180 1.44 -9.35 -9.10
CA GLY A 180 1.11 -7.97 -9.50
C GLY A 180 -0.19 -7.41 -8.91
N LYS A 181 -1.00 -8.24 -8.23
CA LYS A 181 -2.29 -7.89 -7.60
C LYS A 181 -2.22 -7.90 -6.08
N ILE A 182 -1.13 -8.36 -5.48
CA ILE A 182 -0.95 -8.41 -4.03
C ILE A 182 0.00 -7.29 -3.63
N HIS A 183 -0.50 -6.35 -2.85
CA HIS A 183 0.16 -5.12 -2.44
C HIS A 183 0.41 -5.17 -0.93
N ASN A 184 1.68 -5.19 -0.50
CA ASN A 184 2.04 -5.07 0.91
C ASN A 184 2.58 -3.67 1.17
N TYR A 185 1.91 -2.93 2.04
CA TYR A 185 2.32 -1.62 2.50
C TYR A 185 3.10 -1.78 3.79
N VAL A 186 4.37 -1.37 3.74
CA VAL A 186 5.33 -1.60 4.81
C VAL A 186 5.98 -0.29 5.19
N ASP A 187 5.70 0.18 6.41
CA ASP A 187 6.39 1.31 7.00
C ASP A 187 7.70 0.84 7.66
N PRO A 188 8.87 1.33 7.19
CA PRO A 188 10.15 0.98 7.79
C PRO A 188 10.31 1.44 9.25
N LYS A 189 9.43 2.31 9.75
CA LYS A 189 9.41 2.80 11.12
C LYS A 189 8.44 2.03 12.02
N ASP A 190 7.58 1.19 11.44
CA ASP A 190 6.79 0.23 12.19
C ASP A 190 7.64 -1.02 12.50
N ALA A 191 7.47 -1.56 13.71
CA ALA A 191 8.16 -2.76 14.17
C ALA A 191 7.40 -4.06 13.85
N VAL A 192 6.12 -3.99 13.47
CA VAL A 192 5.29 -5.17 13.20
C VAL A 192 5.62 -5.86 11.87
N PRO A 193 5.84 -5.13 10.75
CA PRO A 193 6.26 -5.76 9.50
C PRO A 193 7.62 -6.44 9.63
N LEU A 194 7.60 -7.77 9.64
CA LEU A 194 8.78 -8.63 9.68
C LEU A 194 8.84 -9.54 8.45
N GLY A 195 10.05 -9.97 8.09
CA GLY A 195 10.26 -10.88 6.95
C GLY A 195 10.38 -10.21 5.58
N TYR A 196 10.48 -8.88 5.49
CA TYR A 196 10.68 -8.12 4.25
C TYR A 196 12.16 -7.83 3.92
N SER A 197 13.08 -8.70 4.34
CA SER A 197 14.52 -8.53 4.07
C SER A 197 14.89 -8.69 2.59
N SER A 198 13.96 -9.20 1.78
CA SER A 198 14.08 -9.34 0.33
C SER A 198 12.84 -8.79 -0.37
N ARG A 199 13.02 -8.08 -1.50
CA ARG A 199 11.93 -7.66 -2.38
C ARG A 199 11.33 -8.81 -3.21
N LEU A 200 12.08 -9.90 -3.38
CA LEU A 200 11.68 -11.07 -4.16
C LEU A 200 11.09 -12.17 -3.27
N GLY A 201 11.64 -12.38 -2.07
CA GLY A 201 11.16 -13.39 -1.11
C GLY A 201 9.93 -12.98 -0.32
N MET A 202 8.86 -12.52 -0.99
CA MET A 202 7.62 -12.08 -0.34
C MET A 202 6.36 -12.49 -1.10
N VAL A 203 5.24 -12.53 -0.38
CA VAL A 203 3.90 -12.69 -0.97
C VAL A 203 3.55 -11.40 -1.68
N GLY A 204 3.49 -11.36 -3.02
CA GLY A 204 3.13 -10.14 -3.75
C GLY A 204 4.28 -9.15 -3.97
N ARG A 205 3.93 -7.86 -4.09
CA ARG A 205 4.87 -6.74 -4.19
C ARG A 205 4.86 -5.90 -2.89
N MET A 206 5.90 -5.10 -2.70
CA MET A 206 6.05 -4.22 -1.54
C MET A 206 6.01 -2.75 -1.94
N HIS A 207 5.08 -2.03 -1.34
CA HIS A 207 5.03 -0.58 -1.25
C HIS A 207 5.78 -0.17 0.01
N LYS A 208 6.98 0.39 -0.15
CA LYS A 208 7.80 0.76 1.00
C LYS A 208 7.50 2.21 1.36
N VAL A 209 6.70 2.41 2.40
CA VAL A 209 6.13 3.71 2.76
C VAL A 209 7.23 4.72 3.10
N ASN A 210 7.17 5.90 2.48
CA ASN A 210 7.94 7.05 2.91
C ASN A 210 7.17 7.75 4.03
N SER A 211 7.33 7.26 5.26
CA SER A 211 6.56 7.74 6.39
C SER A 211 7.23 8.92 7.10
N LYS A 212 6.47 9.69 7.87
CA LYS A 212 6.97 10.54 8.97
C LYS A 212 7.00 9.75 10.28
N TRP A 213 7.71 10.26 11.28
CA TRP A 213 7.67 9.67 12.62
C TRP A 213 6.34 9.97 13.31
N ALA A 214 5.74 8.95 13.92
CA ALA A 214 4.58 9.02 14.78
C ALA A 214 4.84 8.25 16.08
N SER A 215 3.85 8.22 16.99
CA SER A 215 3.95 7.33 18.16
C SER A 215 3.95 5.87 17.70
N PRO A 216 4.49 4.90 18.46
CA PRO A 216 4.53 3.50 18.00
C PRO A 216 3.17 2.92 17.60
N ILE A 217 2.10 3.30 18.30
CA ILE A 217 0.74 2.86 17.96
C ILE A 217 0.29 3.53 16.67
N ASP A 218 0.42 4.86 16.58
CA ASP A 218 0.02 5.59 15.37
C ASP A 218 0.85 5.18 14.15
N GLN A 219 2.12 4.81 14.35
CA GLN A 219 3.04 4.34 13.31
C GLN A 219 2.63 2.97 12.78
N HIS A 220 2.17 2.08 13.67
CA HIS A 220 1.64 0.77 13.28
C HIS A 220 0.31 0.89 12.56
N MET A 221 -0.51 1.88 12.93
CA MET A 221 -1.61 2.32 12.09
C MET A 221 -1.06 3.09 10.88
N TRP A 222 -1.81 4.04 10.33
CA TRP A 222 -1.38 4.83 9.17
C TRP A 222 -0.87 6.23 9.54
N GLY A 223 -0.57 6.50 10.81
CA GLY A 223 -0.23 7.84 11.30
C GLY A 223 1.09 8.39 10.74
N GLY A 224 1.98 7.51 10.30
CA GLY A 224 3.19 7.86 9.58
C GLY A 224 2.99 8.12 8.09
N TYR A 225 1.89 7.67 7.49
CA TYR A 225 1.70 7.73 6.04
C TYR A 225 1.61 9.18 5.56
N GLN A 226 2.10 9.41 4.34
CA GLN A 226 2.08 10.71 3.70
C GLN A 226 1.38 10.54 2.34
N TRP A 227 0.35 11.35 2.13
CA TRP A 227 -0.54 11.28 0.97
C TRP A 227 -0.33 12.51 0.10
N GLN A 228 -0.34 12.32 -1.22
CA GLN A 228 -0.44 13.37 -2.22
C GLN A 228 -1.88 13.93 -2.25
N ASP A 229 -2.06 15.12 -2.81
CA ASP A 229 -3.38 15.78 -2.92
C ASP A 229 -4.40 14.92 -3.71
N ASP A 230 -3.93 14.04 -4.61
CA ASP A 230 -4.74 13.11 -5.38
C ASP A 230 -5.00 11.75 -4.70
N GLY A 231 -4.51 11.56 -3.47
CA GLY A 231 -4.63 10.32 -2.71
C GLY A 231 -3.54 9.28 -3.01
N GLY A 232 -2.51 9.62 -3.79
CA GLY A 232 -1.32 8.80 -4.00
C GLY A 232 -0.47 8.66 -2.73
N LEU A 233 0.17 7.50 -2.55
CA LEU A 233 1.02 7.24 -1.39
C LEU A 233 2.47 7.66 -1.66
N ALA A 234 3.09 8.35 -0.71
CA ALA A 234 4.53 8.60 -0.76
C ALA A 234 5.31 7.31 -0.48
N GLU A 235 6.11 6.87 -1.44
CA GLU A 235 6.92 5.65 -1.35
C GLU A 235 8.43 5.97 -1.38
N THR A 236 9.24 5.01 -0.91
CA THR A 236 10.70 5.05 -1.00
C THR A 236 11.20 4.14 -2.11
N LYS A 237 12.30 4.54 -2.74
CA LYS A 237 12.89 3.80 -3.86
C LYS A 237 13.31 2.38 -3.45
N PRO A 238 13.14 1.38 -4.32
CA PRO A 238 13.69 0.06 -4.10
C PRO A 238 15.22 0.07 -4.23
N ASN A 239 15.86 -0.92 -3.61
CA ASN A 239 17.31 -1.08 -3.72
C ASN A 239 17.70 -1.69 -5.08
N LEU A 240 18.10 -0.87 -6.05
CA LEU A 240 18.52 -1.36 -7.37
C LEU A 240 19.79 -2.24 -7.35
N ASN A 241 20.59 -2.19 -6.28
CA ASN A 241 21.72 -3.11 -6.13
C ASN A 241 21.27 -4.51 -5.73
N GLU A 242 20.16 -4.64 -4.97
CA GLU A 242 19.52 -5.93 -4.70
C GLU A 242 19.12 -6.60 -6.02
N MET A 243 18.46 -5.88 -6.93
CA MET A 243 18.09 -6.37 -8.26
C MET A 243 19.33 -6.85 -9.05
N LYS A 244 20.41 -6.05 -9.07
CA LYS A 244 21.65 -6.43 -9.76
C LYS A 244 22.27 -7.69 -9.18
N ALA A 245 22.25 -7.82 -7.85
CA ALA A 245 22.74 -9.01 -7.15
C ALA A 245 21.89 -10.24 -7.50
N ALA A 246 20.56 -10.11 -7.47
CA ALA A 246 19.62 -11.16 -7.88
C ALA A 246 19.88 -11.64 -9.31
N PHE A 247 20.05 -10.72 -10.26
CA PHE A 247 20.34 -11.05 -11.65
C PHE A 247 21.68 -11.73 -11.83
N SER A 248 22.70 -11.26 -11.12
CA SER A 248 24.04 -11.84 -11.18
C SER A 248 24.03 -13.28 -10.64
N TYR A 249 23.38 -13.50 -9.50
CA TYR A 249 23.20 -14.82 -8.92
C TYR A 249 22.42 -15.74 -9.86
N TYR A 250 21.24 -15.32 -10.33
CA TYR A 250 20.40 -16.13 -11.21
C TYR A 250 21.12 -16.51 -12.52
N ARG A 251 21.83 -15.58 -13.15
CA ARG A 251 22.62 -15.88 -14.36
C ARG A 251 23.76 -16.86 -14.08
N SER A 252 24.35 -16.84 -12.89
CA SER A 252 25.41 -17.78 -12.49
C SER A 252 24.89 -19.19 -12.30
N GLN A 253 23.72 -19.35 -11.66
CA GLN A 253 23.11 -20.66 -11.40
C GLN A 253 22.41 -21.22 -12.65
N HIS A 254 21.85 -20.35 -13.48
CA HIS A 254 21.02 -20.69 -14.63
C HIS A 254 21.53 -20.09 -15.95
N PRO A 255 22.79 -20.32 -16.36
CA PRO A 255 23.42 -19.62 -17.49
C PRO A 255 22.80 -19.94 -18.85
N LYS A 256 22.13 -21.09 -18.99
CA LYS A 256 21.41 -21.48 -20.22
C LYS A 256 20.01 -20.88 -20.26
N PHE A 257 19.23 -21.05 -19.19
CA PHE A 257 17.84 -20.58 -19.14
C PHE A 257 17.77 -19.05 -19.16
N SER A 258 18.64 -18.36 -18.42
CA SER A 258 18.70 -16.88 -18.41
C SER A 258 18.99 -16.25 -19.78
N LYS A 259 19.52 -17.01 -20.75
CA LYS A 259 19.75 -16.55 -22.14
C LYS A 259 18.62 -16.93 -23.10
N SER A 260 17.69 -17.78 -22.68
CA SER A 260 16.49 -18.13 -23.45
C SER A 260 15.53 -16.93 -23.56
N ALA A 261 14.56 -17.00 -24.47
CA ALA A 261 13.53 -15.97 -24.59
C ALA A 261 12.73 -15.80 -23.29
N SER A 262 12.28 -16.91 -22.68
CA SER A 262 11.54 -16.90 -21.41
C SER A 262 12.39 -16.34 -20.26
N GLY A 263 13.65 -16.75 -20.16
CA GLY A 263 14.55 -16.25 -19.12
C GLY A 263 14.87 -14.76 -19.26
N LYS A 264 15.01 -14.25 -20.49
CA LYS A 264 15.15 -12.80 -20.73
C LYS A 264 13.89 -12.05 -20.32
N LEU A 265 12.71 -12.53 -20.71
CA LEU A 265 11.43 -11.92 -20.34
C LEU A 265 11.25 -11.84 -18.82
N ILE A 266 11.62 -12.87 -18.07
CA ILE A 266 11.60 -12.86 -16.59
C ILE A 266 12.51 -11.78 -16.01
N LEU A 267 13.75 -11.70 -16.51
CA LEU A 267 14.70 -10.69 -16.05
C LEU A 267 14.23 -9.27 -16.41
N ASP A 268 13.70 -9.07 -17.61
CA ASP A 268 13.14 -7.80 -18.07
C ASP A 268 11.93 -7.41 -17.22
N TYR A 269 11.05 -8.36 -16.86
CA TYR A 269 9.92 -8.10 -15.98
C TYR A 269 10.37 -7.68 -14.58
N VAL A 270 11.27 -8.44 -13.95
CA VAL A 270 11.77 -8.08 -12.61
C VAL A 270 12.45 -6.72 -12.66
N GLN A 271 13.21 -6.42 -13.72
CA GLN A 271 13.79 -5.09 -13.90
C GLN A 271 12.72 -4.02 -14.04
N ALA A 272 11.69 -4.26 -14.84
CA ALA A 272 10.58 -3.33 -15.04
C ALA A 272 9.86 -3.04 -13.73
N GLN A 273 9.62 -4.05 -12.87
CA GLN A 273 9.03 -3.84 -11.54
C GLN A 273 9.90 -2.90 -10.68
N TYR A 274 11.20 -3.19 -10.54
CA TYR A 274 12.11 -2.35 -9.76
C TYR A 274 12.19 -0.91 -10.30
N LEU A 275 12.19 -0.74 -11.63
CA LEU A 275 12.27 0.57 -12.26
C LEU A 275 10.95 1.34 -12.17
N SER A 276 9.80 0.68 -12.36
CA SER A 276 8.50 1.34 -12.20
C SER A 276 8.27 1.80 -10.77
N ASP A 277 8.64 0.97 -9.78
CA ASP A 277 8.53 1.35 -8.37
C ASP A 277 9.47 2.51 -8.02
N ALA A 278 10.67 2.55 -8.61
CA ALA A 278 11.60 3.67 -8.44
C ALA A 278 11.07 4.96 -9.09
N LEU A 279 10.43 4.87 -10.27
CA LEU A 279 9.82 6.00 -10.96
C LEU A 279 8.64 6.57 -10.19
N VAL A 280 7.76 5.73 -9.67
CA VAL A 280 6.66 6.14 -8.77
C VAL A 280 7.23 6.89 -7.57
N ALA A 281 8.19 6.30 -6.85
CA ALA A 281 8.81 6.96 -5.69
C ALA A 281 9.48 8.30 -6.04
N ASP A 282 10.14 8.39 -7.20
CA ASP A 282 10.75 9.64 -7.69
C ASP A 282 9.71 10.71 -8.04
N ALA A 283 8.63 10.32 -8.70
CA ALA A 283 7.56 11.23 -9.10
C ALA A 283 6.80 11.77 -7.88
N SER A 284 6.42 10.89 -6.94
CA SER A 284 5.79 11.28 -5.66
C SER A 284 6.68 12.25 -4.87
N SER A 285 8.00 12.01 -4.85
CA SER A 285 8.96 12.91 -4.19
C SER A 285 9.04 14.27 -4.88
N ALA A 286 9.08 14.29 -6.21
CA ALA A 286 9.14 15.53 -6.98
C ALA A 286 7.86 16.37 -6.80
N GLU A 287 6.69 15.73 -6.79
CA GLU A 287 5.42 16.40 -6.49
C GLU A 287 5.42 17.02 -5.09
N THR A 288 5.80 16.24 -4.08
CA THR A 288 5.94 16.71 -2.69
C THR A 288 6.90 17.90 -2.59
N ASP A 289 8.03 17.86 -3.30
CA ASP A 289 9.01 18.95 -3.32
C ASP A 289 8.44 20.24 -3.95
N ILE A 290 7.65 20.12 -5.01
CA ILE A 290 7.00 21.28 -5.67
C ILE A 290 5.93 21.87 -4.74
N GLU A 291 5.14 21.04 -4.06
CA GLU A 291 4.17 21.47 -3.05
C GLU A 291 4.82 22.20 -1.87
N ASN A 292 5.89 21.61 -1.33
CA ASN A 292 6.65 22.20 -0.23
C ASN A 292 7.29 23.53 -0.64
N LEU A 293 7.82 23.63 -1.85
CA LEU A 293 8.34 24.88 -2.39
C LEU A 293 7.23 25.94 -2.46
N ARG A 294 6.06 25.61 -3.05
CA ARG A 294 4.91 26.52 -3.11
C ARG A 294 4.53 27.04 -1.72
N ASN A 295 4.41 26.13 -0.74
CA ASN A 295 4.01 26.49 0.62
C ASN A 295 5.04 27.38 1.32
N ARG A 296 6.34 27.10 1.11
CA ARG A 296 7.43 27.94 1.64
C ARG A 296 7.40 29.34 1.05
N GLU A 297 7.26 29.48 -0.26
CA GLU A 297 7.21 30.79 -0.93
C GLU A 297 5.96 31.58 -0.51
N LEU A 298 4.81 30.92 -0.29
CA LEU A 298 3.60 31.58 0.23
C LEU A 298 3.80 32.14 1.65
N ASN A 299 4.49 31.39 2.52
CA ASN A 299 4.78 31.82 3.88
C ASN A 299 5.81 32.96 3.91
N ASP A 300 6.86 32.87 3.09
CA ASP A 300 7.88 33.93 2.96
C ASP A 300 7.25 35.23 2.42
N LEU A 301 6.40 35.13 1.39
CA LEU A 301 5.64 36.26 0.86
C LEU A 301 4.78 36.92 1.95
N GLU A 302 4.03 36.13 2.72
CA GLU A 302 3.21 36.64 3.82
C GLU A 302 4.05 37.34 4.89
N GLN A 303 5.18 36.76 5.28
CA GLN A 303 6.07 37.32 6.28
C GLN A 303 6.69 38.65 5.81
N GLN A 304 7.23 38.68 4.59
CA GLN A 304 7.86 39.89 4.04
C GLN A 304 6.86 41.02 3.85
N LEU A 305 5.66 40.72 3.33
CA LEU A 305 4.61 41.73 3.18
C LEU A 305 4.11 42.25 4.52
N SER A 306 3.90 41.37 5.51
CA SER A 306 3.50 41.77 6.86
C SER A 306 4.53 42.71 7.49
N GLN A 307 5.82 42.40 7.32
CA GLN A 307 6.92 43.23 7.82
C GLN A 307 6.98 44.60 7.10
N ALA A 308 6.79 44.61 5.78
CA ALA A 308 6.76 45.84 5.00
C ALA A 308 5.59 46.74 5.42
N ILE A 309 4.39 46.18 5.56
CA ILE A 309 3.19 46.91 6.01
C ILE A 309 3.40 47.46 7.43
N ALA A 310 3.95 46.66 8.35
CA ALA A 310 4.27 47.10 9.71
C ALA A 310 5.29 48.25 9.72
N THR A 311 6.28 48.21 8.82
CA THR A 311 7.27 49.27 8.67
C THR A 311 6.63 50.56 8.14
N ILE A 312 5.73 50.48 7.17
CA ILE A 312 4.98 51.65 6.66
C ILE A 312 4.14 52.26 7.78
N LYS A 313 3.39 51.44 8.52
CA LYS A 313 2.53 51.88 9.62
C LYS A 313 3.32 52.52 10.78
N SER A 314 4.52 52.04 11.07
CA SER A 314 5.35 52.61 12.14
C SER A 314 6.06 53.91 11.76
N ASN A 315 6.34 54.13 10.46
CA ASN A 315 7.06 55.31 9.99
C ASN A 315 6.15 56.44 9.49
N LEU A 316 4.93 56.14 9.04
CA LEU A 316 3.94 57.14 8.59
C LEU A 316 2.98 57.53 9.73
N TYR A 317 3.53 58.06 10.82
CA TYR A 317 2.79 58.36 12.07
C TYR A 317 1.68 59.43 11.93
N THR A 318 1.61 60.14 10.79
CA THR A 318 0.56 61.12 10.50
C THR A 318 -0.70 60.51 9.89
N LEU A 319 -0.60 59.28 9.36
CA LEU A 319 -1.73 58.54 8.77
C LEU A 319 -2.21 57.48 9.76
N SER A 320 -3.52 57.24 9.78
CA SER A 320 -4.11 56.11 10.50
C SER A 320 -3.80 54.78 9.79
N SER A 321 -3.87 53.68 10.55
CA SER A 321 -3.73 52.32 9.98
C SER A 321 -4.75 52.08 8.86
N ASP A 322 -5.98 52.55 9.03
CA ASP A 322 -7.08 52.34 8.08
C ASP A 322 -6.85 53.09 6.77
N GLU A 323 -6.27 54.30 6.81
CA GLU A 323 -5.89 55.04 5.59
C GLU A 323 -4.79 54.32 4.81
N ILE A 324 -3.80 53.74 5.52
CA ILE A 324 -2.73 52.95 4.90
C ILE A 324 -3.32 51.66 4.28
N ASP A 325 -4.17 50.95 5.02
CA ASP A 325 -4.81 49.72 4.56
C ASP A 325 -5.76 49.96 3.38
N ALA A 326 -6.45 51.11 3.35
CA ALA A 326 -7.29 51.52 2.23
C ALA A 326 -6.46 51.75 0.95
N VAL A 327 -5.29 52.38 1.05
CA VAL A 327 -4.39 52.57 -0.10
C VAL A 327 -3.82 51.24 -0.59
N ILE A 328 -3.36 50.37 0.31
CA ILE A 328 -2.89 49.02 -0.02
C ILE A 328 -3.98 48.25 -0.76
N SER A 329 -5.20 48.30 -0.24
CA SER A 329 -6.37 47.62 -0.81
C SER A 329 -6.74 48.18 -2.18
N ALA A 330 -6.75 49.51 -2.34
CA ALA A 330 -7.06 50.19 -3.60
C ALA A 330 -6.08 49.80 -4.73
N HIS A 331 -4.81 49.54 -4.40
CA HIS A 331 -3.81 49.07 -5.36
C HIS A 331 -3.75 47.55 -5.52
N GLY A 332 -4.60 46.80 -4.79
CA GLY A 332 -4.63 45.35 -4.83
C GLY A 332 -3.39 44.67 -4.26
N LEU A 333 -2.69 45.34 -3.32
CA LEU A 333 -1.47 44.85 -2.67
C LEU A 333 -1.74 44.18 -1.33
N THR A 334 -2.99 43.75 -1.08
CA THR A 334 -3.32 43.00 0.13
C THR A 334 -2.59 41.66 0.13
N ILE A 335 -2.18 41.19 1.31
CA ILE A 335 -1.50 39.90 1.48
C ILE A 335 -2.32 38.78 0.84
N SER A 336 -3.63 38.72 1.11
CA SER A 336 -4.52 37.70 0.55
C SER A 336 -4.49 37.67 -0.98
N LYS A 337 -4.60 38.83 -1.64
CA LYS A 337 -4.64 38.90 -3.11
C LYS A 337 -3.31 38.51 -3.75
N LEU A 338 -2.19 38.83 -3.11
CA LEU A 338 -0.86 38.42 -3.59
C LEU A 338 -0.62 36.92 -3.36
N LYS A 339 -1.07 36.36 -2.23
CA LYS A 339 -1.06 34.91 -1.99
C LYS A 339 -1.90 34.16 -3.02
N GLU A 340 -3.13 34.61 -3.29
CA GLU A 340 -4.00 34.04 -4.33
C GLU A 340 -3.34 34.05 -5.72
N LYS A 341 -2.63 35.13 -6.06
CA LYS A 341 -1.88 35.22 -7.32
C LYS A 341 -0.73 34.21 -7.39
N LEU A 342 0.04 34.05 -6.33
CA LEU A 342 1.12 33.06 -6.28
C LEU A 342 0.57 31.63 -6.30
N GLN A 343 -0.49 31.36 -5.56
CA GLN A 343 -1.20 30.07 -5.57
C GLN A 343 -1.66 29.72 -6.99
N SER A 344 -2.41 30.61 -7.64
CA SER A 344 -2.90 30.36 -9.00
C SER A 344 -1.77 30.19 -10.03
N THR A 345 -0.67 30.93 -9.89
CA THR A 345 0.48 30.81 -10.81
C THR A 345 1.27 29.52 -10.62
N SER A 346 1.35 29.01 -9.39
CA SER A 346 2.07 27.77 -9.05
C SER A 346 1.23 26.51 -9.27
N GLN A 347 -0.11 26.63 -9.28
CA GLN A 347 -1.01 25.48 -9.40
C GLN A 347 -0.76 24.64 -10.67
N THR A 348 -0.47 25.28 -11.81
CA THR A 348 -0.16 24.55 -13.06
C THR A 348 1.07 23.65 -12.93
N ALA A 349 2.05 23.98 -12.09
CA ALA A 349 3.21 23.11 -11.86
C ALA A 349 2.84 21.91 -10.98
N ILE A 350 1.97 22.12 -9.98
CA ILE A 350 1.44 21.08 -9.09
C ILE A 350 0.60 20.10 -9.90
N ASP A 351 -0.36 20.59 -10.68
CA ASP A 351 -1.24 19.75 -11.51
C ASP A 351 -0.44 18.88 -12.49
N LYS A 352 0.65 19.42 -13.04
CA LYS A 352 1.56 18.66 -13.92
C LYS A 352 2.35 17.61 -13.16
N ALA A 353 2.80 17.90 -11.94
CA ALA A 353 3.52 16.95 -11.11
C ALA A 353 2.63 15.77 -10.72
N SER A 354 1.41 16.05 -10.23
CA SER A 354 0.38 15.04 -9.93
C SER A 354 0.04 14.20 -11.16
N SER A 355 -0.17 14.82 -12.33
CA SER A 355 -0.41 14.06 -13.57
C SER A 355 0.75 13.11 -13.91
N ILE A 356 2.01 13.53 -13.73
CA ILE A 356 3.17 12.67 -13.99
C ILE A 356 3.25 11.53 -12.97
N SER A 357 2.95 11.81 -11.70
CA SER A 357 2.88 10.82 -10.62
C SER A 357 1.84 9.74 -10.96
N GLY A 358 0.63 10.17 -11.33
CA GLY A 358 -0.45 9.29 -11.79
C GLY A 358 -0.11 8.47 -13.04
N ASP A 359 0.57 9.06 -14.03
CA ASP A 359 1.00 8.33 -15.23
C ASP A 359 1.99 7.20 -14.90
N PHE A 360 2.89 7.40 -13.92
CA PHE A 360 3.83 6.37 -13.49
C PHE A 360 3.17 5.27 -12.65
N GLU A 361 2.16 5.63 -11.84
CA GLU A 361 1.28 4.68 -11.16
C GLU A 361 0.55 3.78 -12.17
N GLU A 362 -0.09 4.36 -13.20
CA GLU A 362 -0.78 3.61 -14.25
C GLU A 362 0.19 2.71 -15.04
N LEU A 363 1.41 3.19 -15.33
CA LEU A 363 2.44 2.40 -15.98
C LEU A 363 2.83 1.18 -15.13
N ARG A 364 3.03 1.37 -13.82
CA ARG A 364 3.34 0.28 -12.88
C ARG A 364 2.23 -0.77 -12.89
N GLU A 365 0.96 -0.36 -12.84
CA GLU A 365 -0.18 -1.27 -12.89
C GLU A 365 -0.27 -2.02 -14.22
N THR A 366 -0.01 -1.33 -15.33
CA THR A 366 0.02 -1.92 -16.68
C THR A 366 1.08 -3.01 -16.81
N ILE A 367 2.31 -2.75 -16.32
CA ILE A 367 3.42 -3.73 -16.32
C ILE A 367 3.03 -4.98 -15.53
N ASN A 368 2.50 -4.79 -14.32
CA ASN A 368 2.14 -5.89 -13.42
C ASN A 368 0.96 -6.72 -13.97
N THR A 369 -0.07 -6.06 -14.49
CA THR A 369 -1.23 -6.72 -15.10
C THR A 369 -0.82 -7.51 -16.34
N GLY A 370 0.01 -6.92 -17.21
CA GLY A 370 0.53 -7.57 -18.40
C GLY A 370 1.29 -8.86 -18.08
N MET A 371 2.15 -8.83 -17.06
CA MET A 371 2.91 -10.01 -16.68
C MET A 371 2.06 -11.08 -15.99
N ASN A 372 1.14 -10.71 -15.10
CA ASN A 372 0.23 -11.69 -14.50
C ASN A 372 -0.55 -12.45 -15.58
N LYS A 373 -1.06 -11.74 -16.59
CA LYS A 373 -1.73 -12.36 -17.75
C LYS A 373 -0.81 -13.28 -18.55
N ALA A 374 0.46 -12.90 -18.72
CA ALA A 374 1.46 -13.75 -19.38
C ALA A 374 1.72 -15.03 -18.56
N MET A 375 1.88 -14.93 -17.24
CA MET A 375 2.08 -16.09 -16.36
C MET A 375 0.84 -17.00 -16.28
N GLU A 376 -0.38 -16.47 -16.39
CA GLU A 376 -1.60 -17.26 -16.44
C GLU A 376 -1.73 -18.09 -17.72
N THR A 377 -1.13 -17.65 -18.82
CA THR A 377 -1.29 -18.28 -20.14
C THR A 377 -0.08 -19.10 -20.59
N ASP A 378 1.09 -18.88 -20.00
CA ASP A 378 2.33 -19.62 -20.29
C ASP A 378 2.90 -20.27 -19.02
N SER A 379 2.66 -21.58 -18.88
CA SER A 379 3.13 -22.37 -17.74
C SER A 379 4.65 -22.46 -17.66
N LYS A 380 5.37 -22.39 -18.79
CA LYS A 380 6.84 -22.39 -18.80
C LYS A 380 7.39 -21.05 -18.30
N LEU A 381 6.73 -19.94 -18.64
CA LEU A 381 7.04 -18.63 -18.09
C LEU A 381 6.80 -18.60 -16.58
N ALA A 382 5.64 -19.09 -16.13
CA ALA A 382 5.32 -19.19 -14.70
C ALA A 382 6.35 -20.04 -13.94
N SER A 383 6.67 -21.24 -14.42
CA SER A 383 7.69 -22.10 -13.78
C SER A 383 9.09 -21.50 -13.81
N GLY A 384 9.46 -20.78 -14.86
CA GLY A 384 10.74 -20.08 -14.92
C GLY A 384 10.82 -18.93 -13.90
N MET A 385 9.70 -18.24 -13.68
CA MET A 385 9.59 -17.21 -12.66
C MET A 385 9.63 -17.83 -11.26
N ASP A 386 8.97 -18.96 -11.00
CA ASP A 386 9.12 -19.72 -9.75
C ASP A 386 10.60 -20.05 -9.48
N GLU A 387 11.31 -20.57 -10.49
CA GLU A 387 12.73 -20.92 -10.38
C GLU A 387 13.60 -19.69 -10.10
N PHE A 388 13.28 -18.53 -10.69
CA PHE A 388 13.97 -17.27 -10.39
C PHE A 388 13.78 -16.86 -8.92
N MET A 389 12.56 -16.91 -8.42
CA MET A 389 12.21 -16.51 -7.05
C MET A 389 12.83 -17.47 -6.02
N ASP A 390 12.71 -18.78 -6.24
CA ASP A 390 13.31 -19.80 -5.38
C ASP A 390 14.84 -19.71 -5.35
N SER A 391 15.48 -19.42 -6.49
CA SER A 391 16.93 -19.24 -6.56
C SER A 391 17.38 -18.05 -5.70
N TYR A 392 16.63 -16.96 -5.73
CA TYR A 392 16.94 -15.79 -4.93
C TYR A 392 16.76 -16.05 -3.43
N ASP A 393 15.67 -16.72 -3.04
CA ASP A 393 15.47 -17.11 -1.64
C ASP A 393 16.65 -17.93 -1.11
N LEU A 394 17.14 -18.89 -1.89
CA LEU A 394 18.29 -19.71 -1.55
C LEU A 394 19.57 -18.86 -1.39
N MET A 395 19.78 -17.88 -2.26
CA MET A 395 20.90 -16.93 -2.14
C MET A 395 20.86 -16.19 -0.79
N MET A 396 19.70 -15.69 -0.39
CA MET A 396 19.54 -14.91 0.85
C MET A 396 19.72 -15.75 2.12
N LEU A 397 19.51 -17.07 2.03
CA LEU A 397 19.72 -18.01 3.13
C LEU A 397 21.19 -18.47 3.26
N MET A 398 22.04 -18.16 2.28
CA MET A 398 23.46 -18.48 2.35
C MET A 398 24.22 -17.45 3.19
N PRO A 399 25.12 -17.86 4.11
CA PRO A 399 26.01 -16.92 4.78
C PRO A 399 26.85 -16.16 3.73
N PRO A 400 27.22 -14.90 3.98
CA PRO A 400 28.07 -14.14 3.06
C PRO A 400 29.34 -14.95 2.78
N LEU A 401 29.66 -15.12 1.50
CA LEU A 401 30.91 -15.74 1.08
C LEU A 401 32.05 -14.87 1.60
N ASN A 402 32.79 -15.40 2.59
CA ASN A 402 33.99 -14.78 3.15
C ASN A 402 35.10 -14.61 2.12
#